data_AF-A0A2M8DCS4-F1
#
_entry.id   AF-A0A2M8DCS4-F1
#
_cell.length_a   1.000
_cell.length_b   1.000
_cell.length_c   1.000
_cell.angle_alpha   90.00
_cell.angle_beta   90.00
_cell.angle_gamma   90.00
#
_symmetry.space_group_name_H-M   'P 1'
#
loop_
_entity.id
_entity.type
_entity.pdbx_description
1 polymer ?
#
loop_
_entity_poly.entity_id
_entity_poly.type
_entity_poly.pdbx_seq_one_letter_code
_entity_poly.pdbx_strand_id
1 'polypeptide(L)'
;MNIIAHGLWGAALAPKNTRNQKWFNQSIIFSVAPDFIWLIFLIPYLIITKNQIPTGWSDAPKWFFELYGLTHSIIIWLAVFIGSSFIFKKLQWPELFWLFHILLDIPGHTHFTTPFLFPISDFRYKGLFSWESPLLLLLSFLIPIVVLLLKYRVKLREKIKVL
;
A
#
# COMPACT_ATOMS: atom_id res chain seq x y z
N MET A 1 -7.03 1.32 -3.64
CA MET A 1 -7.78 0.11 -3.19
C MET A 1 -8.04 0.30 -1.69
N ASN A 2 -8.46 -0.67 -0.87
CA ASN A 2 -8.45 -0.46 0.59
C ASN A 2 -7.18 -1.05 1.24
N ILE A 3 -6.85 -0.54 2.44
CA ILE A 3 -5.65 -0.88 3.19
C ILE A 3 -5.45 -2.41 3.36
N ILE A 4 -6.53 -3.15 3.57
CA ILE A 4 -6.45 -4.61 3.78
C ILE A 4 -6.01 -5.30 2.49
N ALA A 5 -6.59 -4.91 1.35
CA ALA A 5 -6.24 -5.51 0.08
C ALA A 5 -4.80 -5.13 -0.34
N HIS A 6 -4.29 -3.94 -0.01
CA HIS A 6 -2.85 -3.65 -0.17
C HIS A 6 -1.98 -4.60 0.66
N GLY A 7 -2.35 -4.88 1.91
CA GLY A 7 -1.65 -5.86 2.74
C GLY A 7 -1.67 -7.28 2.15
N LEU A 8 -2.81 -7.70 1.57
CA LEU A 8 -2.93 -9.00 0.89
C LEU A 8 -2.01 -9.09 -0.33
N TRP A 9 -1.94 -8.05 -1.15
CA TRP A 9 -1.01 -8.00 -2.27
C TRP A 9 0.46 -8.04 -1.80
N GLY A 10 0.79 -7.32 -0.72
CA GLY A 10 2.10 -7.39 -0.08
C GLY A 10 2.48 -8.80 0.38
N ALA A 11 1.53 -9.52 0.96
CA ALA A 11 1.72 -10.91 1.38
C ALA A 11 1.87 -11.86 0.17
N ALA A 12 1.02 -11.68 -0.85
CA ALA A 12 0.98 -12.53 -2.04
C ALA A 12 2.28 -12.43 -2.86
N LEU A 13 2.77 -11.21 -3.06
CA LEU A 13 3.99 -10.92 -3.82
C LEU A 13 5.28 -11.07 -3.00
N ALA A 14 5.19 -11.27 -1.68
CA ALA A 14 6.35 -11.60 -0.87
C ALA A 14 7.09 -12.81 -1.46
N PRO A 15 8.44 -12.84 -1.50
CA PRO A 15 9.15 -13.96 -2.08
C PRO A 15 8.83 -15.31 -1.40
N LYS A 16 8.84 -16.40 -2.16
CA LYS A 16 8.47 -17.75 -1.67
C LYS A 16 9.49 -18.34 -0.68
N ASN A 17 10.76 -17.96 -0.82
CA ASN A 17 11.87 -18.58 -0.09
C ASN A 17 12.44 -17.75 1.06
N THR A 18 11.67 -16.80 1.60
CA THR A 18 12.12 -16.10 2.81
C THR A 18 11.94 -17.04 4.00
N ARG A 19 12.97 -17.85 4.30
CA ARG A 19 13.21 -18.37 5.67
C ARG A 19 13.14 -17.25 6.72
N ASN A 20 13.33 -16.02 6.26
CA ASN A 20 13.22 -14.80 7.02
C ASN A 20 11.77 -14.28 7.09
N GLN A 21 11.04 -14.67 8.13
CA GLN A 21 9.70 -14.15 8.47
C GLN A 21 9.66 -12.61 8.46
N LYS A 22 10.80 -11.95 8.74
CA LYS A 22 10.93 -10.50 8.70
C LYS A 22 10.59 -9.91 7.33
N TRP A 23 11.05 -10.52 6.24
CA TRP A 23 10.80 -9.99 4.89
C TRP A 23 9.33 -10.08 4.49
N PHE A 24 8.68 -11.19 4.83
CA PHE A 24 7.24 -11.36 4.63
C PHE A 24 6.44 -10.33 5.44
N ASN A 25 6.80 -10.12 6.71
CA ASN A 25 6.13 -9.11 7.52
C ASN A 25 6.38 -7.70 6.96
N GLN A 26 7.61 -7.41 6.53
CA GLN A 26 7.96 -6.11 5.96
C GLN A 26 7.24 -5.82 4.65
N SER A 27 7.03 -6.82 3.77
CA SER A 27 6.28 -6.59 2.54
C SER A 27 4.84 -6.17 2.80
N ILE A 28 4.19 -6.77 3.80
CA ILE A 28 2.86 -6.37 4.26
C ILE A 28 2.91 -4.96 4.84
N ILE A 29 3.84 -4.69 5.76
CA ILE A 29 3.98 -3.38 6.42
C ILE A 29 4.16 -2.27 5.39
N PHE A 30 5.10 -2.40 4.46
CA PHE A 30 5.35 -1.38 3.45
C PHE A 30 4.22 -1.27 2.41
N SER A 31 3.46 -2.33 2.17
CA SER A 31 2.27 -2.25 1.31
C SER A 31 1.13 -1.46 1.97
N VAL A 32 0.99 -1.49 3.30
CA VAL A 32 -0.09 -0.78 4.01
C VAL A 32 0.33 0.56 4.56
N ALA A 33 1.64 0.81 4.69
CA ALA A 33 2.18 2.00 5.33
C ALA A 33 1.60 3.32 4.79
N PRO A 34 1.42 3.53 3.47
CA PRO A 34 0.96 4.81 2.97
C PRO A 34 -0.44 5.19 3.47
N ASP A 35 -1.34 4.21 3.50
CA ASP A 35 -2.69 4.33 4.04
C ASP A 35 -2.70 4.46 5.55
N PHE A 36 -1.91 3.61 6.20
CA PHE A 36 -1.87 3.55 7.66
C PHE A 36 -1.38 4.86 8.27
N ILE A 37 -0.40 5.52 7.64
CA ILE A 37 0.19 6.76 8.13
C ILE A 37 -0.86 7.87 8.20
N TRP A 38 -1.68 8.12 7.19
CA TRP A 38 -2.70 9.17 7.35
C TRP A 38 -3.85 8.72 8.27
N LEU A 39 -4.16 7.42 8.30
CA LEU A 39 -5.25 6.88 9.11
C LEU A 39 -4.97 7.03 10.63
N ILE A 40 -3.72 6.83 11.05
CA ILE A 40 -3.34 6.95 12.48
C ILE A 40 -3.46 8.38 13.01
N PHE A 41 -3.39 9.40 12.14
CA PHE A 41 -3.64 10.78 12.53
C PHE A 41 -5.10 11.18 12.36
N LEU A 42 -5.78 10.66 11.33
CA LEU A 42 -7.19 10.99 11.04
C LEU A 42 -8.13 10.47 12.11
N ILE A 43 -8.00 9.23 12.55
CA ILE A 43 -8.91 8.66 13.54
C ILE A 43 -8.90 9.45 14.86
N PRO A 44 -7.74 9.71 15.51
CA PRO A 44 -7.70 10.52 16.72
C PRO A 44 -8.20 11.94 16.49
N TYR A 45 -7.88 12.55 15.35
CA TYR A 45 -8.38 13.89 15.01
C TYR A 45 -9.90 13.94 14.99
N LEU A 46 -10.56 12.99 14.32
CA LEU A 46 -12.03 12.91 14.26
C LEU A 46 -12.64 12.69 15.64
N ILE A 47 -12.03 11.82 16.47
CA ILE A 47 -12.49 11.55 17.84
C ILE A 47 -12.40 12.82 18.71
N ILE A 48 -11.26 13.52 18.69
CA ILE A 48 -11.00 14.71 19.51
C ILE A 48 -11.91 15.87 19.09
N THR A 49 -12.08 16.09 17.79
CA THR A 49 -12.90 17.18 17.23
C THR A 49 -14.38 16.87 17.20
N LYS A 50 -14.77 15.61 17.47
CA LYS A 50 -16.15 15.09 17.33
C LYS A 50 -16.71 15.28 15.91
N ASN A 51 -15.82 15.34 14.92
CA ASN A 51 -16.22 15.40 13.52
C ASN A 51 -16.68 14.02 13.04
N GLN A 52 -17.61 14.01 12.11
CA GLN A 52 -18.03 12.79 11.43
C GLN A 52 -16.93 12.32 10.46
N ILE A 53 -16.93 11.03 10.14
CA ILE A 53 -16.09 10.51 9.06
C ILE A 53 -16.48 11.26 7.78
N PRO A 54 -15.54 11.91 7.08
CA PRO A 54 -15.84 12.62 5.85
C PRO A 54 -16.55 11.67 4.87
N THR A 55 -17.79 12.00 4.51
CA THR A 55 -18.57 11.27 3.50
C THR A 55 -18.18 11.68 2.08
N GLY A 56 -17.49 12.82 1.96
CA GLY A 56 -16.80 13.27 0.76
C GLY A 56 -15.42 13.84 1.11
N TRP A 57 -14.52 13.87 0.12
CA TRP A 57 -13.17 14.38 0.32
C TRP A 57 -13.12 15.88 0.60
N SER A 58 -14.14 16.66 0.24
CA SER A 58 -14.22 18.12 0.47
C SER A 58 -14.14 18.51 1.95
N ASP A 59 -14.53 17.61 2.84
CA ASP A 59 -14.67 17.90 4.27
C ASP A 59 -13.43 17.42 5.05
N ALA A 60 -12.46 16.80 4.37
CA ALA A 60 -11.23 16.37 4.99
C ALA A 60 -10.33 17.58 5.29
N PRO A 61 -9.62 17.58 6.43
CA PRO A 61 -8.77 18.69 6.81
C PRO A 61 -7.56 18.80 5.86
N LYS A 62 -7.05 20.02 5.63
CA LYS A 62 -5.95 20.25 4.67
C LYS A 62 -4.72 19.36 4.93
N TRP A 63 -4.34 19.17 6.19
CA TRP A 63 -3.19 18.34 6.57
C TRP A 63 -3.34 16.87 6.11
N PHE A 64 -4.59 16.38 5.97
CA PHE A 64 -4.84 15.03 5.46
C PHE A 64 -4.38 14.90 4.01
N PHE A 65 -4.66 15.90 3.18
CA PHE A 65 -4.25 15.91 1.77
C PHE A 65 -2.73 16.06 1.63
N GLU A 66 -2.10 16.86 2.47
CA GLU A 66 -0.64 17.00 2.50
C GLU A 66 0.02 15.67 2.89
N LEU A 67 -0.51 15.01 3.93
CA LEU A 67 0.00 13.72 4.38
C LEU A 67 -0.24 12.62 3.34
N TYR A 68 -1.44 12.58 2.73
CA TYR A 68 -1.74 11.68 1.62
C TYR A 68 -0.76 11.90 0.45
N GLY A 69 -0.49 13.16 0.09
CA GLY A 69 0.47 13.49 -0.96
C GLY A 69 1.90 13.04 -0.64
N LEU A 70 2.34 13.22 0.61
CA LEU A 70 3.64 12.73 1.07
C LEU A 70 3.74 11.21 1.02
N THR A 71 2.70 10.50 1.48
CA THR A 71 2.74 9.04 1.55
C THR A 71 2.50 8.36 0.20
N HIS A 72 1.85 9.03 -0.75
CA HIS A 72 1.57 8.48 -2.09
C HIS A 72 2.43 9.09 -3.20
N SER A 73 3.61 9.62 -2.84
CA SER A 73 4.55 10.21 -3.79
C SER A 73 5.71 9.28 -4.11
N ILE A 74 5.98 9.11 -5.41
CA ILE A 74 7.17 8.40 -5.91
C ILE A 74 8.44 9.18 -5.57
N ILE A 75 8.37 10.52 -5.53
CA ILE A 75 9.51 11.37 -5.15
C ILE A 75 9.88 11.15 -3.69
N ILE A 76 8.89 11.16 -2.80
CA ILE A 76 9.10 10.91 -1.37
C ILE A 76 9.55 9.47 -1.13
N TRP A 77 8.90 8.49 -1.78
CA TRP A 77 9.34 7.10 -1.74
C TRP A 77 10.81 6.96 -2.15
N LEU A 78 11.22 7.57 -3.27
CA LEU A 78 12.59 7.48 -3.77
C LEU A 78 13.59 8.11 -2.79
N ALA A 79 13.26 9.27 -2.21
CA ALA A 79 14.09 9.93 -1.22
C ALA A 79 14.27 9.05 0.04
N VAL A 80 13.19 8.45 0.55
CA VAL A 80 13.26 7.53 1.70
C VAL A 80 14.04 6.27 1.34
N PHE A 81 13.81 5.68 0.17
CA PHE A 81 14.50 4.49 -0.30
C PHE A 81 16.01 4.68 -0.41
N ILE A 82 16.45 5.79 -1.01
CA ILE A 82 17.87 6.13 -1.11
C ILE A 82 18.44 6.41 0.29
N GLY A 83 17.75 7.23 1.10
CA GLY A 83 18.20 7.60 2.43
C GLY A 83 18.34 6.40 3.36
N SER A 84 17.33 5.54 3.43
CA SER A 84 17.35 4.32 4.24
C SER A 84 18.43 3.36 3.73
N SER A 85 18.58 3.20 2.41
CA SER A 85 19.61 2.34 1.84
C SER A 85 21.02 2.81 2.14
N PHE A 86 21.25 4.13 2.18
CA PHE A 86 22.51 4.74 2.57
C PHE A 86 22.80 4.53 4.07
N ILE A 87 21.83 4.86 4.95
CA ILE A 87 21.97 4.72 6.41
C ILE A 87 22.27 3.27 6.81
N PHE A 88 21.56 2.31 6.23
CA PHE A 88 21.71 0.90 6.55
C PHE A 88 22.77 0.18 5.71
N LYS A 89 23.46 0.90 4.81
CA LYS A 89 24.49 0.38 3.89
C LYS A 89 24.03 -0.88 3.11
N LYS A 90 22.75 -0.95 2.78
CA LYS A 90 22.13 -2.07 2.06
C LYS A 90 20.82 -1.61 1.43
N LEU A 91 20.48 -2.14 0.26
CA LEU A 91 19.20 -1.85 -0.37
C LEU A 91 18.04 -2.33 0.50
N GLN A 92 17.10 -1.43 0.81
CA GLN A 92 15.88 -1.77 1.55
C GLN A 92 14.81 -2.31 0.62
N TRP A 93 15.06 -3.48 0.04
CA TRP A 93 14.13 -4.12 -0.89
C TRP A 93 12.66 -4.19 -0.44
N PRO A 94 12.31 -4.37 0.85
CA PRO A 94 10.91 -4.34 1.26
C PRO A 94 10.20 -3.00 1.00
N GLU A 95 10.92 -1.88 0.87
CA GLU A 95 10.32 -0.59 0.53
C GLU A 95 9.81 -0.54 -0.92
N LEU A 96 10.19 -1.48 -1.79
CA LEU A 96 9.56 -1.62 -3.11
C LEU A 96 8.06 -1.92 -3.02
N PHE A 97 7.59 -2.48 -1.89
CA PHE A 97 6.17 -2.69 -1.67
C PHE A 97 5.39 -1.39 -1.42
N TRP A 98 6.08 -0.36 -0.90
CA TRP A 98 5.51 0.99 -0.87
C TRP A 98 5.42 1.57 -2.29
N LEU A 99 6.46 1.45 -3.11
CA LEU A 99 6.36 1.84 -4.52
C LEU A 99 5.22 1.11 -5.23
N PHE A 100 5.12 -0.20 -5.03
CA PHE A 100 4.06 -1.01 -5.62
C PHE A 100 2.66 -0.53 -5.21
N HIS A 101 2.47 -0.16 -3.94
CA HIS A 101 1.24 0.47 -3.47
C HIS A 101 0.89 1.71 -4.30
N ILE A 102 1.84 2.65 -4.47
CA ILE A 102 1.62 3.88 -5.24
C ILE A 102 1.27 3.56 -6.69
N LEU A 103 1.99 2.62 -7.31
CA LEU A 103 1.78 2.23 -8.71
C LEU A 103 0.42 1.57 -8.94
N LEU A 104 -0.12 0.85 -7.96
CA LEU A 104 -1.48 0.30 -8.05
C LEU A 104 -2.56 1.37 -7.95
N ASP A 105 -2.31 2.43 -7.20
CA ASP A 105 -3.29 3.47 -6.94
C ASP A 105 -3.43 4.45 -8.11
N ILE A 106 -2.34 4.80 -8.79
CA ILE A 106 -2.37 5.70 -9.96
C ILE A 106 -3.46 5.33 -10.99
N PRO A 107 -3.52 4.09 -11.51
CA PRO A 107 -4.54 3.72 -12.50
C PRO A 107 -5.93 3.48 -11.89
N GLY A 108 -6.05 3.30 -10.57
CA GLY A 108 -7.27 2.87 -9.89
C GLY A 108 -8.05 3.98 -9.15
N HIS A 109 -7.54 5.20 -9.11
CA HIS A 109 -8.23 6.34 -8.51
C HIS A 109 -8.81 7.29 -9.56
N THR A 110 -10.14 7.27 -9.73
CA THR A 110 -10.87 8.21 -10.60
C THR A 110 -11.41 9.44 -9.86
N HIS A 111 -11.77 9.29 -8.57
CA HIS A 111 -12.38 10.34 -7.75
C HIS A 111 -11.36 11.01 -6.82
N PHE A 112 -10.50 10.23 -6.17
CA PHE A 112 -9.44 10.72 -5.27
C PHE A 112 -8.06 10.47 -5.87
N THR A 113 -7.74 11.23 -6.91
CA THR A 113 -6.56 10.99 -7.76
C THR A 113 -5.25 11.20 -6.99
N THR A 114 -4.29 10.29 -7.19
CA THR A 114 -3.02 10.27 -6.47
C THR A 114 -2.03 11.33 -7.01
N PRO A 115 -1.50 12.25 -6.18
CA PRO A 115 -0.50 13.23 -6.59
C PRO A 115 0.91 12.63 -6.52
N PHE A 116 1.19 11.66 -7.40
CA PHE A 116 2.38 10.80 -7.31
C PHE A 116 3.73 11.53 -7.49
N LEU A 117 3.72 12.80 -7.88
CA LEU A 117 4.91 13.67 -8.04
C LEU A 117 5.07 14.72 -6.93
N PHE A 118 4.21 14.70 -5.90
CA PHE A 118 4.28 15.64 -4.78
C PHE A 118 5.63 15.53 -4.04
N PRO A 119 6.23 16.61 -3.50
CA PRO A 119 5.78 18.00 -3.54
C PRO A 119 6.28 18.79 -4.76
N ILE A 120 6.97 18.14 -5.71
CA ILE A 120 7.52 18.82 -6.89
C ILE A 120 6.40 19.25 -7.85
N SER A 121 5.32 18.47 -7.92
CA SER A 121 4.15 18.77 -8.73
C SER A 121 2.87 18.21 -8.10
N ASP A 122 1.79 18.97 -8.20
CA ASP A 122 0.43 18.52 -7.87
C ASP A 122 -0.25 17.78 -9.04
N PHE A 123 0.51 17.40 -10.08
CA PHE A 123 -0.01 16.64 -11.20
C PHE A 123 -0.67 15.34 -10.71
N ARG A 124 -1.88 15.12 -11.20
CA ARG A 124 -2.72 13.97 -10.89
C ARG A 124 -3.23 13.37 -12.18
N TYR A 125 -3.09 12.06 -12.29
CA TYR A 125 -3.66 11.29 -13.39
C TYR A 125 -5.07 10.85 -13.02
N LYS A 126 -6.06 11.08 -13.90
CA LYS A 126 -7.38 10.47 -13.74
C LYS A 126 -7.26 8.98 -14.10
N GLY A 127 -7.40 8.12 -13.09
CA GLY A 127 -7.23 6.68 -13.25
C GLY A 127 -8.08 6.07 -14.37
N LEU A 128 -7.61 4.93 -14.89
CA LEU A 128 -8.28 4.14 -15.92
C LEU A 128 -9.52 3.42 -15.39
N PHE A 129 -9.51 3.07 -14.11
CA PHE A 129 -10.60 2.39 -13.43
C PHE A 129 -10.75 2.90 -11.99
N SER A 130 -11.85 2.55 -11.34
CA SER A 130 -12.12 2.92 -9.96
C SER A 130 -12.00 1.72 -9.04
N TRP A 131 -11.20 1.84 -7.98
CA TRP A 131 -11.18 0.89 -6.87
C TRP A 131 -12.50 0.82 -6.09
N GLU A 132 -13.41 1.79 -6.31
CA GLU A 132 -14.77 1.77 -5.76
C GLU A 132 -15.72 0.87 -6.56
N SER A 133 -15.31 0.39 -7.74
CA SER A 133 -16.08 -0.61 -8.51
C SER A 133 -16.22 -1.91 -7.70
N PRO A 134 -17.45 -2.41 -7.44
CA PRO A 134 -17.65 -3.61 -6.62
C PRO A 134 -16.90 -4.84 -7.14
N LEU A 135 -16.84 -4.99 -8.47
CA LEU A 135 -16.12 -6.11 -9.09
C LEU A 135 -14.61 -5.98 -8.88
N LEU A 136 -14.03 -4.81 -9.13
CA LEU A 136 -12.59 -4.61 -8.97
C LEU A 136 -12.17 -4.70 -7.50
N LEU A 137 -12.99 -4.19 -6.59
CA LEU A 137 -12.80 -4.37 -5.16
C LEU A 137 -12.81 -5.85 -4.80
N LEU A 138 -13.80 -6.63 -5.24
CA LEU A 138 -13.83 -8.08 -4.99
C LEU A 138 -12.57 -8.78 -5.53
N LEU A 139 -12.18 -8.48 -6.78
CA LEU A 139 -10.99 -9.07 -7.40
C LEU A 139 -9.70 -8.68 -6.68
N SER A 140 -9.64 -7.48 -6.11
CA SER A 140 -8.48 -7.00 -5.36
C SER A 140 -8.22 -7.82 -4.08
N PHE A 141 -9.23 -8.50 -3.56
CA PHE A 141 -9.10 -9.50 -2.49
C PHE A 141 -8.87 -10.91 -3.03
N LEU A 142 -9.69 -11.35 -4.00
CA LEU A 142 -9.68 -12.74 -4.46
C LEU A 142 -8.34 -13.15 -5.08
N ILE A 143 -7.75 -12.28 -5.92
CA ILE A 143 -6.51 -12.59 -6.63
C ILE A 143 -5.35 -12.87 -5.65
N PRO A 144 -4.99 -11.96 -4.72
CA PRO A 144 -3.89 -12.22 -3.79
C PRO A 144 -4.18 -13.40 -2.86
N ILE A 145 -5.45 -13.63 -2.46
CA ILE A 145 -5.83 -14.81 -1.67
C ILE A 145 -5.53 -16.10 -2.45
N VAL A 146 -5.94 -16.18 -3.73
CA VAL A 146 -5.66 -17.36 -4.58
C VAL A 146 -4.15 -17.56 -4.73
N VAL A 147 -3.38 -16.51 -4.97
CA VAL A 147 -1.90 -16.58 -5.07
C VAL A 147 -1.30 -17.13 -3.78
N LEU A 148 -1.75 -16.64 -2.61
CA LEU A 148 -1.31 -17.15 -1.31
C LEU A 148 -1.66 -18.64 -1.15
N LEU A 149 -2.89 -19.05 -1.45
CA LEU A 149 -3.31 -20.45 -1.35
C LEU A 149 -2.45 -21.37 -2.23
N LEU A 150 -2.17 -20.96 -3.47
CA LEU A 150 -1.28 -21.71 -4.36
C LEU A 150 0.13 -21.83 -3.79
N LYS A 151 0.68 -20.73 -3.24
CA LYS A 151 2.00 -20.69 -2.61
C LYS A 151 2.11 -21.65 -1.42
N TYR A 152 1.08 -21.71 -0.57
CA TYR A 152 1.05 -22.62 0.59
C TYR A 152 0.75 -24.07 0.21
N ARG A 153 -0.09 -24.33 -0.81
CA ARG A 153 -0.33 -25.68 -1.33
C ARG A 153 0.94 -26.32 -1.89
N VAL A 154 1.76 -25.58 -2.62
CA VAL A 154 3.04 -26.09 -3.13
C VAL A 154 3.99 -26.43 -1.98
N LYS A 155 4.06 -25.60 -0.93
CA LYS A 155 4.89 -25.84 0.25
C LYS A 155 4.50 -27.13 1.01
N LEU A 156 3.20 -27.44 1.11
CA LEU A 156 2.74 -28.68 1.73
C LEU A 156 3.16 -29.91 0.91
N ARG A 157 3.06 -29.86 -0.42
CA ARG A 157 3.49 -30.95 -1.30
C ARG A 157 5.01 -31.19 -1.24
N GLU A 158 5.81 -30.14 -1.15
CA GLU A 158 7.27 -30.24 -0.97
C GLU A 158 7.62 -30.95 0.35
N LYS A 159 6.91 -30.67 1.45
CA LYS A 159 7.13 -31.37 2.75
C LYS A 159 6.77 -32.85 2.71
N ILE A 160 5.66 -33.21 2.06
CA ILE A 160 5.19 -34.62 2.00
C ILE A 160 6.16 -35.49 1.19
N LYS A 161 6.83 -34.94 0.17
CA LYS A 161 7.81 -35.70 -0.64
C LYS A 161 9.15 -35.99 0.07
N VAL A 162 9.40 -35.37 1.22
CA VAL A 162 10.66 -35.50 1.98
C VAL A 162 10.51 -36.45 3.18
N LEU A 163 9.28 -36.86 3.50
CA LEU A 163 8.93 -37.87 4.51
C LEU A 163 8.76 -39.24 3.84
#